data_AF-X0ZM62-F1
#
_entry.id   AF-X0ZM62-F1
#
_cell.length_a   1.000
_cell.length_b   1.000
_cell.length_c   1.000
_cell.angle_alpha   90.00
_cell.angle_beta   90.00
_cell.angle_gamma   90.00
#
_symmetry.space_group_name_H-M   'P 1'
#
loop_
_entity.id
_entity.type
_entity.pdbx_description
1 polymer ?
#
loop_
_entity_poly.entity_id
_entity_poly.type
_entity_poly.pdbx_seq_one_letter_code
_entity_poly.pdbx_strand_id
1 'polypeptide(L)'
;WYNASWGYRKKITIDYTKVDANLTNFPVYVNLANLGSDFFSNVKGDGGDIRITKSDGTTELPREIVAINTGAETGEIHFKADSLSSSSPSTEF
;
A
#
# COMPACT_ATOMS: atom_id res chain seq x y z
N TRP A 1 0.71 2.61 -18.47
CA TRP A 1 -0.38 2.89 -17.53
C TRP A 1 0.25 3.53 -16.30
N TYR A 2 -0.23 4.73 -15.95
CA TYR A 2 0.42 5.82 -15.18
C TYR A 2 1.76 6.37 -15.73
N ASN A 3 2.72 5.53 -16.12
CA ASN A 3 3.85 5.78 -17.04
C ASN A 3 4.49 4.41 -17.29
N ALA A 4 5.10 4.14 -18.45
CA ALA A 4 5.93 2.95 -18.64
C ALA A 4 7.06 2.81 -17.59
N SER A 5 7.35 3.90 -16.86
CA SER A 5 8.27 3.95 -15.73
C SER A 5 7.82 3.18 -14.46
N TRP A 6 6.56 2.77 -14.31
CA TRP A 6 6.07 2.02 -13.13
C TRP A 6 5.93 0.53 -13.44
N GLY A 7 7.05 -0.20 -13.40
CA GLY A 7 7.13 -1.60 -13.80
C GLY A 7 6.76 -2.62 -12.71
N TYR A 8 6.72 -2.22 -11.44
CA TYR A 8 6.56 -3.13 -10.30
C TYR A 8 5.36 -2.76 -9.45
N ARG A 9 4.60 -3.78 -8.99
CA ARG A 9 3.40 -3.60 -8.15
C ARG A 9 3.24 -4.75 -7.17
N LYS A 10 2.70 -4.43 -5.98
CA LYS A 10 2.33 -5.41 -4.97
C LYS A 10 0.84 -5.27 -4.69
N LYS A 11 0.11 -6.37 -4.61
CA LYS A 11 -1.30 -6.35 -4.23
C LYS A 11 -1.41 -6.30 -2.71
N ILE A 12 -2.17 -5.34 -2.20
CA ILE A 12 -2.55 -5.26 -0.79
C ILE A 12 -4.01 -5.70 -0.69
N THR A 13 -4.28 -6.74 0.11
CA THR A 13 -5.64 -7.23 0.36
C THR A 13 -5.95 -7.09 1.83
N ILE A 14 -7.01 -6.35 2.12
CA ILE A 14 -7.49 -6.13 3.48
C ILE A 14 -8.52 -7.22 3.78
N ASP A 15 -8.25 -7.97 4.85
CA ASP A 15 -9.13 -9.02 5.32
C ASP A 15 -10.38 -8.40 5.97
N TYR A 16 -11.51 -8.51 5.28
CA TYR A 16 -12.80 -7.97 5.72
C TYR A 16 -13.28 -8.57 7.04
N THR A 17 -12.81 -9.77 7.42
CA THR A 17 -13.16 -10.40 8.70
C THR A 17 -12.51 -9.71 9.90
N LYS A 18 -11.56 -8.79 9.65
CA LYS A 18 -10.91 -7.93 10.64
C LYS A 18 -11.46 -6.51 10.64
N VAL A 19 -12.51 -6.24 9.87
CA VAL A 19 -13.17 -4.94 9.76
C VAL A 19 -14.56 -5.07 10.39
N ASP A 20 -14.76 -4.52 11.59
CA ASP A 20 -15.99 -4.74 12.37
C ASP A 20 -17.25 -4.10 11.74
N ALA A 21 -17.07 -3.05 10.94
CA ALA A 21 -18.14 -2.37 10.20
C ALA A 21 -17.56 -1.69 8.96
N ASN A 22 -18.38 -1.34 7.97
CA ASN A 22 -17.89 -0.58 6.82
C ASN A 22 -17.25 0.75 7.29
N LEU A 23 -16.00 0.99 6.91
CA LEU A 23 -15.26 2.19 7.25
C LEU A 23 -15.12 3.07 6.01
N THR A 24 -15.05 4.38 6.19
CA THR A 24 -14.76 5.33 5.12
C THR A 24 -13.59 6.23 5.52
N ASN A 25 -12.79 6.66 4.54
CA ASN A 25 -11.66 7.57 4.77
C ASN A 25 -10.69 7.08 5.86
N PHE A 26 -10.40 5.78 5.88
CA PHE A 26 -9.73 5.11 6.99
C PHE A 26 -8.21 4.97 6.73
N PRO A 27 -7.34 5.30 7.69
CA PRO A 27 -5.90 5.08 7.56
C PRO A 27 -5.57 3.59 7.71
N VAL A 28 -4.95 3.01 6.69
CA VAL A 28 -4.51 1.63 6.68
C VAL A 28 -3.01 1.57 6.89
N TYR A 29 -2.59 0.92 7.97
CA TYR A 29 -1.21 0.58 8.25
C TYR A 29 -0.74 -0.57 7.35
N VAL A 30 0.45 -0.45 6.80
CA VAL A 30 1.13 -1.51 6.06
C VAL A 30 2.57 -1.65 6.57
N ASN A 31 2.91 -2.85 7.04
CA ASN A 31 4.29 -3.22 7.34
C ASN A 31 5.01 -3.55 6.03
N LEU A 32 5.97 -2.72 5.63
CA LEU A 32 6.71 -2.91 4.38
C LEU A 32 7.57 -4.17 4.39
N ALA A 33 7.98 -4.66 5.57
CA ALA A 33 8.74 -5.92 5.68
C ALA A 33 7.97 -7.13 5.11
N ASN A 34 6.63 -7.06 5.06
CA ASN A 34 5.80 -8.13 4.50
C ASN A 34 5.81 -8.16 2.96
N LEU A 35 6.37 -7.16 2.28
CA LEU A 35 6.36 -7.06 0.82
C LEU A 35 7.54 -7.79 0.16
N GLY A 36 8.56 -8.17 0.93
CA GLY A 36 9.70 -8.99 0.49
C GLY A 36 10.83 -8.21 -0.21
N SER A 37 11.97 -8.86 -0.36
CA SER A 37 13.22 -8.27 -0.90
C SER A 37 13.08 -7.74 -2.33
N ASP A 38 12.18 -8.32 -3.14
CA ASP A 38 11.91 -7.84 -4.50
C ASP A 38 11.22 -6.47 -4.52
N PHE A 39 10.44 -6.13 -3.48
CA PHE A 39 9.94 -4.77 -3.31
C PHE A 39 11.08 -3.80 -2.97
N PHE A 40 11.89 -4.12 -1.96
CA PHE A 40 12.98 -3.24 -1.51
C PHE A 40 14.07 -3.03 -2.56
N SER A 41 14.30 -4.02 -3.43
CA SER A 41 15.23 -3.91 -4.57
C SER A 41 14.79 -2.90 -5.64
N ASN A 42 13.51 -2.51 -5.65
CA ASN A 42 12.91 -1.63 -6.67
C ASN A 42 12.39 -0.30 -6.09
N VAL A 43 12.71 0.00 -4.84
CA VAL A 43 12.25 1.21 -4.13
C VAL A 43 13.45 2.08 -3.76
N LYS A 44 13.31 3.40 -3.88
CA LYS A 44 14.35 4.34 -3.45
C LYS A 44 14.59 4.26 -1.95
N GLY A 45 15.80 4.61 -1.51
CA GLY A 45 16.17 4.59 -0.09
C GLY A 45 15.31 5.47 0.81
N ASP A 46 14.68 6.52 0.26
CA ASP A 46 13.73 7.40 0.96
C ASP A 46 12.25 6.99 0.79
N GLY A 47 11.98 5.94 -0.01
CA GLY A 47 10.65 5.47 -0.36
C GLY A 47 9.82 6.48 -1.15
N GLY A 48 10.41 7.59 -1.63
CA GLY A 48 9.67 8.68 -2.27
C GLY A 48 8.95 8.26 -3.56
N ASP A 49 9.36 7.15 -4.16
CA ASP A 49 8.73 6.49 -5.30
C ASP A 49 7.65 5.47 -4.91
N ILE A 50 7.39 5.16 -3.64
CA ILE A 50 6.22 4.34 -3.30
C ILE A 50 4.95 5.11 -3.67
N ARG A 51 4.02 4.45 -4.37
CA ARG A 51 2.67 4.93 -4.68
C ARG A 51 1.67 3.89 -4.18
N ILE A 52 0.51 4.38 -3.77
CA ILE A 52 -0.64 3.53 -3.46
C ILE A 52 -1.76 3.98 -4.39
N THR A 53 -2.42 3.02 -5.02
CA THR A 53 -3.47 3.21 -6.00
C THR A 53 -4.66 2.36 -5.65
N LYS A 54 -5.83 2.78 -6.14
CA LYS A 54 -7.03 1.97 -6.05
C LYS A 54 -6.85 0.63 -6.77
N SER A 55 -7.80 -0.29 -6.60
CA SER A 55 -7.87 -1.50 -7.45
C SER A 55 -7.86 -1.26 -8.98
N ASP A 56 -8.20 -0.05 -9.46
CA ASP A 56 -8.04 0.35 -10.87
C ASP A 56 -6.56 0.56 -11.30
N GLY A 57 -5.66 0.61 -10.31
CA GLY A 57 -4.22 0.81 -10.38
C GLY A 57 -3.77 2.13 -11.01
N THR A 58 -4.65 3.12 -11.10
CA THR A 58 -4.36 4.45 -11.67
C THR A 58 -4.79 5.60 -10.76
N THR A 59 -5.83 5.42 -9.96
CA THR A 59 -6.28 6.43 -9.00
C THR A 59 -5.40 6.37 -7.75
N GLU A 60 -4.50 7.34 -7.58
CA GLU A 60 -3.65 7.42 -6.39
C GLU A 60 -4.45 7.71 -5.11
N LEU A 61 -4.05 7.08 -4.01
CA LEU A 61 -4.55 7.34 -2.66
C LEU A 61 -3.51 8.14 -1.85
N PRO A 62 -3.94 9.06 -0.97
CA PRO A 62 -3.04 9.75 -0.06
C PRO A 62 -2.27 8.75 0.81
N ARG A 63 -0.98 8.99 0.98
CA ARG A 63 -0.08 8.10 1.73
C ARG A 63 0.97 8.87 2.51
N GLU A 64 1.41 8.28 3.61
CA GLU A 64 2.46 8.77 4.48
C GLU A 64 3.47 7.65 4.74
N ILE A 65 4.75 7.93 4.48
CA ILE A 65 5.83 7.02 4.85
C ILE A 65 6.30 7.44 6.23
N VAL A 66 6.10 6.56 7.21
CA VAL A 66 6.51 6.78 8.60
C VAL A 66 7.97 6.40 8.78
N ALA A 67 8.37 5.27 8.19
CA ALA A 67 9.75 4.80 8.20
C ALA A 67 10.05 3.93 6.98
N ILE A 68 11.28 3.97 6.50
CA ILE A 68 11.78 3.02 5.51
C ILE A 68 13.28 2.80 5.70
N ASN A 69 13.70 1.56 5.60
CA ASN A 69 15.09 1.18 5.50
C ASN A 69 15.20 0.05 4.48
N THR A 70 15.61 0.39 3.26
CA THR A 70 15.73 -0.59 2.16
C THR A 70 16.86 -1.60 2.38
N GLY A 71 17.91 -1.24 3.12
CA GLY A 71 19.01 -2.16 3.44
C GLY A 71 18.66 -3.19 4.52
N ALA A 72 17.84 -2.79 5.50
CA ALA A 72 17.32 -3.69 6.53
C ALA A 72 16.00 -4.37 6.14
N GLU A 73 15.43 -4.02 4.97
CA GLU A 73 14.15 -4.51 4.48
C GLU A 73 12.99 -4.32 5.50
N THR A 74 12.94 -3.13 6.11
CA THR A 74 11.90 -2.76 7.07
C THR A 74 11.25 -1.42 6.70
N GLY A 75 10.05 -1.19 7.22
CA GLY A 75 9.40 0.11 7.11
C GLY A 75 7.91 0.06 7.42
N GLU A 76 7.34 1.24 7.47
CA GLU A 76 5.95 1.49 7.80
C GLU A 76 5.40 2.58 6.89
N ILE A 77 4.25 2.29 6.30
CA ILE A 77 3.51 3.24 5.50
C ILE A 77 2.04 3.20 5.91
N HIS A 78 1.40 4.36 5.90
CA HIS A 78 -0.05 4.49 6.01
C HIS A 78 -0.60 5.01 4.69
N PHE A 79 -1.75 4.50 4.28
CA PHE A 79 -2.51 5.09 3.18
C PHE A 79 -3.97 5.28 3.58
N LYS A 80 -4.62 6.28 2.99
CA LYS A 80 -6.02 6.58 3.28
C LYS A 80 -6.92 5.82 2.30
N ALA A 81 -7.54 4.74 2.78
CA ALA A 81 -8.54 4.01 2.01
C ALA A 81 -9.86 4.79 1.98
N ASP A 82 -10.46 4.92 0.79
CA ASP A 82 -11.76 5.59 0.64
C ASP A 82 -12.86 4.82 1.37
N SER A 83 -12.83 3.50 1.28
CA SER A 83 -13.76 2.60 1.97
C SER A 83 -13.15 1.24 2.26
N LEU A 84 -13.45 0.67 3.43
CA LEU A 84 -13.20 -0.73 3.76
C LEU A 84 -14.53 -1.43 4.00
N SER A 85 -14.68 -2.62 3.43
CA SER A 85 -15.87 -3.46 3.60
C SER A 85 -15.68 -4.47 4.72
N SER A 86 -16.72 -4.70 5.51
CA SER A 86 -16.81 -5.78 6.50
C SER A 86 -17.44 -7.07 5.95
N SER A 87 -17.77 -7.12 4.66
CA SER A 87 -18.43 -8.26 4.00
C SER A 87 -17.71 -8.79 2.77
N SER A 88 -16.67 -8.10 2.30
CA SER A 88 -15.87 -8.49 1.14
C SER A 88 -14.45 -7.91 1.21
N PRO A 89 -13.42 -8.59 0.70
CA PRO A 89 -12.06 -8.05 0.69
C PRO A 89 -11.99 -6.70 -0.02
N SER A 90 -11.20 -5.78 0.53
CA SER A 90 -10.82 -4.52 -0.15
C SER A 90 -9.41 -4.69 -0.71
N THR A 91 -9.18 -4.30 -1.97
CA THR A 91 -7.90 -4.52 -2.68
C THR A 91 -7.38 -3.19 -3.19
N GLU A 92 -6.11 -2.92 -2.90
CA GLU A 92 -5.35 -1.76 -3.39
C GLU A 92 -3.97 -2.22 -3.91
N PHE A 93 -3.25 -1.34 -4.61
CA PHE A 93 -1.94 -1.64 -5.22
C PHE A 93 -0.89 -0.58 -4.94
#